data_AF-A0A0N7MLC1-F1
#
_entry.id   AF-A0A0N7MLC1-F1
#
_cell.length_a   1.000
_cell.length_b   1.000
_cell.length_c   1.000
_cell.angle_alpha   90.00
_cell.angle_beta   90.00
_cell.angle_gamma   90.00
#
_symmetry.space_group_name_H-M   'P 1'
#
loop_
_entity.id
_entity.type
_entity.pdbx_description
1 polymer ?
#
loop_
_entity_poly.entity_id
_entity_poly.type
_entity_poly.pdbx_seq_one_letter_code
_entity_poly.pdbx_strand_id
1 'polypeptide(L)'
;MDLNKYADRLKNLKRKGVGLSVKNKQQVLQEEKQTAAQAKPTVYSMNAEEAPSKEEPEEPEEARLFQYSMKDYEQWQEKERRKSQKVSGVAKYRDLAKFTYDKEVQQLRKNCTSKVEKTKKISINEKGKIVVKDDPHLIGSLADSLNKTANERHARIEKKIRRQMVSDTPGGFVNEKNKQFNDKIERQTKKREEN
;
A
#
# COMPACT_ATOMS: atom_id res chain seq x y z
N MET A 1 -31.47 27.93 8.50
CA MET A 1 -30.66 26.76 8.92
C MET A 1 -29.86 27.16 10.15
N ASP A 2 -30.23 26.69 11.34
CA ASP A 2 -29.65 27.19 12.59
C ASP A 2 -28.32 26.49 12.92
N LEU A 3 -27.21 27.14 12.59
CA LEU A 3 -25.84 26.67 12.88
C LEU A 3 -25.64 26.26 14.36
N ASN A 4 -26.31 26.96 15.29
CA ASN A 4 -26.24 26.68 16.72
C ASN A 4 -26.84 25.29 17.07
N LYS A 5 -27.94 24.89 16.41
CA LYS A 5 -28.56 23.57 16.62
C LYS A 5 -27.64 22.43 16.16
N TYR A 6 -26.89 22.64 15.08
CA TYR A 6 -25.92 21.65 14.60
C TYR A 6 -24.69 21.55 15.52
N ALA A 7 -24.20 22.68 16.04
CA ALA A 7 -23.09 22.68 16.99
C ALA A 7 -23.44 21.92 18.28
N ASP A 8 -24.65 22.11 18.80
CA ASP A 8 -25.11 21.41 20.00
C ASP A 8 -25.36 19.92 19.74
N ARG A 9 -25.90 19.55 18.57
CA ARG A 9 -26.03 18.15 18.16
C ARG A 9 -24.66 17.46 18.08
N LEU A 10 -23.65 18.13 17.53
CA LEU A 10 -22.29 17.59 17.46
C LEU A 10 -21.67 17.43 18.85
N LYS A 11 -21.83 18.39 19.76
CA LYS A 11 -21.37 18.29 21.15
C LYS A 11 -22.03 17.11 21.87
N ASN A 12 -23.35 16.94 21.69
CA ASN A 12 -24.09 15.82 22.27
C ASN A 12 -23.64 14.48 21.69
N LEU A 13 -23.36 14.41 20.38
CA LEU A 13 -22.86 13.20 19.75
C LEU A 13 -21.47 12.83 20.27
N LYS A 14 -20.58 13.81 20.44
CA LYS A 14 -19.25 13.59 21.05
C LYS A 14 -19.37 13.07 22.49
N ARG A 15 -20.25 13.66 23.31
CA ARG A 15 -20.53 13.18 24.68
C ARG A 15 -21.05 11.74 24.68
N LYS A 16 -21.98 11.40 23.78
CA LYS A 16 -22.48 10.03 23.62
C LYS A 16 -21.38 9.07 23.19
N GLY A 17 -20.51 9.47 22.26
CA GLY A 17 -19.37 8.66 21.81
C GLY A 17 -18.40 8.32 22.94
N VAL A 18 -18.05 9.30 23.78
CA VAL A 18 -17.22 9.06 24.97
C VAL A 18 -17.94 8.13 25.97
N GLY A 19 -19.23 8.36 26.21
CA GLY A 19 -20.03 7.50 27.11
C GLY A 19 -20.10 6.05 26.63
N LEU A 20 -20.24 5.80 25.33
CA LEU A 20 -20.22 4.45 24.75
C LEU A 20 -18.84 3.80 24.87
N SER A 21 -17.76 4.54 24.64
CA SER A 21 -16.40 4.04 24.79
C SER A 21 -16.11 3.56 26.22
N VAL A 22 -16.54 4.34 27.22
CA VAL A 22 -16.41 3.96 28.64
C VAL A 22 -17.24 2.71 28.96
N LYS A 23 -18.49 2.63 28.47
CA LYS A 23 -19.34 1.45 28.66
C LYS A 23 -18.76 0.19 28.03
N ASN A 24 -18.25 0.30 26.81
CA ASN A 24 -17.60 -0.83 26.12
C ASN A 24 -16.37 -1.31 26.89
N LYS A 25 -15.54 -0.39 27.42
CA LYS A 25 -14.40 -0.76 28.25
C LYS A 25 -14.83 -1.49 29.53
N GLN A 26 -15.92 -1.06 30.16
CA GLN A 26 -16.46 -1.74 31.35
C GLN A 26 -17.01 -3.13 31.02
N GLN A 27 -17.68 -3.30 29.86
CA GLN A 27 -18.17 -4.60 29.41
C GLN A 27 -17.02 -5.57 29.13
N VAL A 28 -15.96 -5.13 28.44
CA VAL A 28 -14.76 -5.95 28.22
C VAL A 28 -14.15 -6.41 29.54
N LEU A 29 -14.02 -5.51 30.53
CA LEU A 29 -13.49 -5.88 31.86
C LEU A 29 -14.42 -6.85 32.61
N GLN A 30 -15.73 -6.79 32.40
CA GLN A 30 -16.67 -7.75 32.98
C GLN A 30 -16.58 -9.12 32.29
N GLU A 31 -16.46 -9.14 30.97
CA GLU A 31 -16.23 -10.35 30.18
C GLU A 31 -14.91 -11.02 30.57
N GLU A 32 -13.82 -10.27 30.70
CA GLU A 32 -12.52 -10.77 31.18
C GLU A 32 -12.61 -11.39 32.59
N LYS A 33 -13.39 -10.80 33.49
CA LYS A 33 -13.61 -11.37 34.83
C LYS A 33 -14.44 -12.64 34.79
N GLN A 34 -15.46 -12.71 33.92
CA GLN A 34 -16.28 -13.90 33.75
C GLN A 34 -15.51 -15.03 33.10
N THR A 35 -14.69 -14.75 32.08
CA THR A 35 -13.82 -15.74 31.45
C THR A 35 -12.74 -16.21 32.42
N ALA A 36 -12.14 -15.32 33.21
CA ALA A 36 -11.19 -15.70 34.25
C ALA A 36 -11.84 -16.53 35.38
N ALA A 37 -13.11 -16.28 35.72
CA ALA A 37 -13.84 -17.07 36.72
C ALA A 37 -14.30 -18.43 36.20
N GLN A 38 -14.56 -18.56 34.88
CA GLN A 38 -14.95 -19.81 34.23
C GLN A 38 -13.76 -20.64 33.75
N ALA A 39 -12.57 -20.04 33.61
CA ALA A 39 -11.35 -20.74 33.28
C ALA A 39 -10.87 -21.57 34.48
N LYS A 40 -10.61 -22.86 34.25
CA LYS A 40 -9.91 -23.70 35.23
C LYS A 40 -8.52 -23.09 35.51
N PRO A 41 -8.02 -23.11 36.75
CA PRO A 41 -6.68 -22.60 37.05
C PRO A 41 -5.65 -23.32 36.18
N THR A 42 -4.84 -22.56 35.46
CA THR A 42 -3.70 -23.10 34.72
C THR A 42 -2.73 -23.67 35.74
N VAL A 43 -2.72 -24.99 35.90
CA VAL A 43 -1.73 -25.68 36.73
C VAL A 43 -0.38 -25.49 36.05
N TYR A 44 0.54 -24.80 36.73
CA TYR A 44 1.95 -24.79 36.36
C TYR A 44 2.45 -26.23 36.41
N SER A 45 2.48 -26.92 35.27
CA SER A 45 3.26 -28.14 35.13
C SER A 45 4.73 -27.71 35.16
N MET A 46 5.45 -28.07 36.23
CA MET A 46 6.90 -27.98 36.31
C MET A 46 7.54 -28.96 35.31
N ASN A 47 7.49 -28.64 34.03
CA ASN A 47 8.47 -29.11 33.07
C ASN A 47 9.28 -27.88 32.66
N ALA A 48 10.26 -27.56 33.49
CA ALA A 48 11.36 -26.69 33.11
C ALA A 48 12.30 -27.51 32.23
N GLU A 49 11.91 -27.74 30.98
CA GLU A 49 12.83 -28.17 29.94
C GLU A 49 12.83 -27.12 28.85
N GLU A 50 14.05 -26.59 28.66
CA GLU A 50 14.59 -25.93 27.49
C GLU A 50 13.68 -24.94 26.74
N ALA A 51 14.08 -23.67 26.82
CA ALA A 51 13.68 -22.68 25.84
C ALA A 51 13.88 -23.23 24.42
N PRO A 52 12.82 -23.45 23.63
CA PRO A 52 13.00 -23.65 22.22
C PRO A 52 13.39 -22.28 21.65
N SER A 53 14.58 -22.27 21.04
CA SER A 53 14.88 -21.56 19.80
C SER A 53 13.64 -20.86 19.20
N LYS A 54 13.76 -19.56 18.94
CA LYS A 54 12.82 -18.81 18.09
C LYS A 54 12.90 -19.36 16.66
N GLU A 55 12.38 -20.54 16.44
CA GLU A 55 11.95 -21.01 15.14
C GLU A 55 10.45 -20.80 15.13
N GLU A 56 10.00 -19.82 14.34
CA GLU A 56 8.58 -19.68 14.03
C GLU A 56 8.12 -21.02 13.45
N PRO A 57 7.20 -21.76 14.10
CA PRO A 57 6.62 -22.90 13.44
C PRO A 57 5.85 -22.35 12.23
N GLU A 58 6.17 -22.85 11.04
CA GLU A 58 5.32 -22.69 9.88
C GLU A 58 3.98 -23.37 10.19
N GLU A 59 3.07 -22.62 10.82
CA GLU A 59 1.70 -23.06 11.01
C GLU A 59 1.10 -23.37 9.63
N PRO A 60 0.38 -24.49 9.48
CA PRO A 60 -0.29 -24.81 8.23
C PRO A 60 -1.20 -23.64 7.84
N GLU A 61 -1.23 -23.26 6.56
CA GLU A 61 -1.98 -22.07 6.09
C GLU A 61 -3.46 -22.09 6.53
N GLU A 62 -4.01 -23.29 6.76
CA GLU A 62 -5.35 -23.51 7.29
C GLU A 62 -5.54 -22.99 8.73
N ALA A 63 -4.54 -23.11 9.60
CA ALA A 63 -4.58 -22.56 10.97
C ALA A 63 -4.51 -21.02 10.97
N ARG A 64 -3.77 -20.43 10.02
CA ARG A 64 -3.72 -18.97 9.83
C ARG A 64 -5.05 -18.40 9.31
N LEU A 65 -5.85 -19.17 8.58
CA LEU A 65 -7.18 -18.75 8.13
C LEU A 65 -8.14 -18.48 9.30
N PHE A 66 -8.02 -19.21 10.41
CA PHE A 66 -8.88 -19.06 11.58
C PHE A 66 -8.42 -17.97 12.56
N GLN A 67 -7.21 -17.43 12.42
CA GLN A 67 -6.65 -16.39 13.29
C GLN A 67 -6.79 -14.98 12.69
N TYR A 68 -7.83 -14.74 11.87
CA TYR A 68 -8.00 -13.46 11.21
C TYR A 68 -8.33 -12.34 12.20
N SER A 69 -7.39 -11.43 12.43
CA SER A 69 -7.58 -10.29 13.32
C SER A 69 -8.37 -9.18 12.63
N MET A 70 -9.03 -8.33 13.41
CA MET A 70 -9.63 -7.09 12.90
C MET A 70 -8.60 -6.21 12.16
N LYS A 71 -7.33 -6.26 12.60
CA LYS A 71 -6.23 -5.56 11.91
C LYS A 71 -5.94 -6.15 10.53
N ASP A 72 -6.07 -7.46 10.36
CA ASP A 72 -5.87 -8.13 9.06
C ASP A 72 -7.02 -7.80 8.11
N TYR A 73 -8.24 -7.65 8.63
CA TYR A 73 -9.38 -7.12 7.89
C TYR A 73 -9.14 -5.71 7.36
N GLU A 74 -8.69 -4.80 8.21
CA GLU A 74 -8.38 -3.43 7.82
C GLU A 74 -7.27 -3.38 6.75
N GLN A 75 -6.25 -4.22 6.91
CA GLN A 75 -5.18 -4.33 5.92
C GLN A 75 -5.67 -4.92 4.59
N TRP A 76 -6.55 -5.92 4.63
CA TRP A 76 -7.14 -6.52 3.44
C TRP A 76 -8.06 -5.53 2.72
N GLN A 77 -8.92 -4.81 3.45
CA GLN A 77 -9.76 -3.72 2.94
C GLN A 77 -8.93 -2.63 2.27
N GLU A 78 -7.83 -2.20 2.88
CA GLU A 78 -6.95 -1.20 2.29
C GLU A 78 -6.22 -1.75 1.04
N LYS A 79 -5.86 -3.04 1.02
CA LYS A 79 -5.32 -3.70 -0.18
C LYS A 79 -6.36 -3.78 -1.31
N GLU A 80 -7.60 -4.15 -1.01
CA GLU A 80 -8.74 -4.18 -1.92
C GLU A 80 -9.03 -2.80 -2.51
N ARG A 81 -9.12 -1.77 -1.67
CA ARG A 81 -9.31 -0.37 -2.10
C ARG A 81 -8.21 0.11 -3.04
N ARG A 82 -6.95 -0.27 -2.78
CA ARG A 82 -5.81 0.02 -3.67
C ARG A 82 -5.85 -0.76 -4.98
N LYS A 83 -6.45 -1.95 -5.00
CA LYS A 83 -6.62 -2.76 -6.21
C LYS A 83 -7.73 -2.19 -7.07
N SER A 84 -8.91 -1.91 -6.51
CA SER A 84 -10.05 -1.34 -7.25
C SER A 84 -9.69 0.00 -7.92
N GLN A 85 -8.91 0.85 -7.25
CA GLN A 85 -8.44 2.12 -7.83
C GLN A 85 -7.50 1.94 -9.05
N LYS A 86 -6.84 0.78 -9.21
CA LYS A 86 -5.97 0.46 -10.36
C LYS A 86 -6.71 -0.18 -11.54
N VAL A 87 -7.91 -0.71 -11.31
CA VAL A 87 -8.65 -1.55 -12.28
C VAL A 87 -9.67 -0.76 -13.10
N SER A 88 -9.95 0.50 -12.74
CA SER A 88 -10.76 1.38 -13.59
C SER A 88 -10.09 1.58 -14.96
N GLY A 89 -10.66 0.95 -15.99
CA GLY A 89 -10.21 1.00 -17.37
C GLY A 89 -9.88 2.42 -17.84
N VAL A 90 -8.71 2.55 -18.47
CA VAL A 90 -8.16 3.80 -19.02
C VAL A 90 -8.28 4.96 -18.03
N ALA A 91 -7.55 4.88 -16.91
CA ALA A 91 -7.36 6.02 -16.03
C ALA A 91 -6.99 7.25 -16.88
N LYS A 92 -7.77 8.32 -16.76
CA LYS A 92 -7.49 9.58 -17.44
C LYS A 92 -6.04 9.97 -17.11
N TYR A 93 -5.29 10.51 -18.09
CA TYR A 93 -3.87 10.83 -17.88
C TYR A 93 -3.61 11.67 -16.62
N ARG A 94 -4.58 12.52 -16.24
CA ARG A 94 -4.57 13.29 -14.99
C ARG A 94 -4.53 12.40 -13.74
N ASP A 95 -5.38 11.38 -13.67
CA ASP A 95 -5.47 10.48 -12.53
C ASP A 95 -4.23 9.59 -12.44
N LEU A 96 -3.70 9.16 -13.58
CA LEU A 96 -2.43 8.44 -13.66
C LEU A 96 -1.27 9.31 -13.16
N ALA A 97 -1.19 10.57 -13.61
CA ALA A 97 -0.17 11.51 -13.17
C ALA A 97 -0.23 11.75 -11.66
N LYS A 98 -1.44 11.96 -11.12
CA LYS A 98 -1.66 12.09 -9.67
C LYS A 98 -1.22 10.84 -8.92
N PHE A 99 -1.60 9.66 -9.39
CA PHE A 99 -1.21 8.40 -8.77
C PHE A 99 0.31 8.21 -8.77
N THR A 100 0.98 8.51 -9.90
CA THR A 100 2.44 8.43 -9.97
C THR A 100 3.10 9.43 -9.02
N TYR A 101 2.59 10.66 -8.95
CA TYR A 101 3.10 11.68 -8.02
C TYR A 101 2.96 11.22 -6.56
N ASP A 102 1.77 10.80 -6.15
CA ASP A 102 1.49 10.35 -4.78
C ASP A 102 2.40 9.17 -4.39
N LYS A 103 2.65 8.25 -5.33
CA LYS A 103 3.55 7.11 -5.14
C LYS A 103 5.00 7.56 -4.91
N GLU A 104 5.53 8.43 -5.77
CA GLU A 104 6.91 8.91 -5.64
C GLU A 104 7.09 9.75 -4.36
N VAL A 105 6.10 10.58 -3.98
CA VAL A 105 6.11 11.33 -2.71
C VAL A 105 6.14 10.39 -1.50
N GLN A 106 5.36 9.31 -1.52
CA GLN A 106 5.41 8.30 -0.46
C GLN A 106 6.78 7.62 -0.36
N GLN A 107 7.45 7.37 -1.49
CA GLN A 107 8.80 6.81 -1.50
C GLN A 107 9.82 7.81 -0.94
N LEU A 108 9.74 9.08 -1.32
CA LEU A 108 10.59 10.14 -0.78
C LEU A 108 10.44 10.27 0.74
N ARG A 109 9.20 10.20 1.26
CA ARG A 109 8.95 10.25 2.72
C ARG A 109 9.57 9.08 3.48
N LYS A 110 9.66 7.89 2.88
CA LYS A 110 10.32 6.73 3.50
C LYS A 110 11.84 6.91 3.58
N ASN A 111 12.42 7.60 2.59
CA ASN A 111 13.86 7.79 2.48
C ASN A 111 14.34 9.07 3.20
N CYS A 112 13.44 9.99 3.53
CA CYS A 112 13.76 11.25 4.18
C CYS A 112 13.72 11.09 5.70
N THR A 113 14.87 10.75 6.29
CA THR A 113 15.09 10.70 7.75
C THR A 113 15.74 11.99 8.29
N SER A 114 16.18 12.88 7.40
CA SER A 114 16.86 14.12 7.78
C SER A 114 15.87 15.25 8.09
N LYS A 115 16.06 15.90 9.23
CA LYS A 115 15.46 17.21 9.53
C LYS A 115 15.83 18.16 8.39
N VAL A 116 14.84 18.63 7.64
CA VAL A 116 15.02 19.63 6.59
C VAL A 116 15.43 20.93 7.26
N GLU A 117 16.74 21.15 7.39
CA GLU A 117 17.25 22.43 7.85
C GLU A 117 17.28 23.43 6.69
N LYS A 118 16.41 24.43 6.84
CA LYS A 118 16.48 25.80 6.29
C LYS A 118 16.00 25.99 4.84
N THR A 119 15.13 26.99 4.72
CA THR A 119 14.73 27.65 3.48
C THR A 119 15.96 28.21 2.77
N LYS A 120 16.25 27.69 1.58
CA LYS A 120 17.32 28.18 0.71
C LYS A 120 16.99 29.59 0.23
N LYS A 121 18.01 30.44 0.19
CA LYS A 121 17.90 31.81 -0.31
C LYS A 121 17.80 31.76 -1.84
N ILE A 122 16.63 32.10 -2.37
CA ILE A 122 16.43 32.35 -3.79
C ILE A 122 17.07 33.71 -4.09
N SER A 123 18.01 33.75 -5.04
CA SER A 123 18.64 35.01 -5.47
C SER A 123 18.35 35.27 -6.95
N ILE A 124 18.04 36.51 -7.30
CA ILE A 124 17.88 36.93 -8.69
C ILE A 124 19.23 37.50 -9.15
N ASN A 125 19.76 36.97 -10.25
CA ASN A 125 20.99 37.45 -10.87
C ASN A 125 20.71 38.78 -11.61
N GLU A 126 21.75 39.56 -11.88
CA GLU A 126 21.71 40.83 -12.63
C GLU A 126 21.04 40.70 -14.01
N LYS A 127 21.04 39.49 -14.59
CA LYS A 127 20.35 39.15 -15.85
C LYS A 127 18.85 38.81 -15.67
N GLY A 128 18.27 39.05 -14.49
CA GLY A 128 16.88 38.70 -14.15
C GLY A 128 16.62 37.19 -13.98
N LYS A 129 17.66 36.36 -13.94
CA LYS A 129 17.51 34.90 -13.80
C LYS A 129 17.45 34.49 -12.34
N ILE A 130 16.52 33.59 -12.01
CA ILE A 130 16.42 32.99 -10.68
C ILE A 130 17.53 31.95 -10.52
N VAL A 131 18.38 32.12 -9.51
CA VAL A 131 19.43 31.17 -9.14
C VAL A 131 19.05 30.53 -7.80
N VAL A 132 18.91 29.22 -7.81
CA VAL A 132 18.62 28.40 -6.63
C VAL A 132 19.86 27.58 -6.31
N LYS A 133 20.45 27.80 -5.14
CA LYS A 133 21.57 26.99 -4.65
C LYS A 133 21.03 25.82 -3.85
N ASP A 134 20.92 24.68 -4.53
CA ASP A 134 20.48 23.43 -3.93
C ASP A 134 21.62 22.59 -3.35
N ASP A 135 21.24 21.57 -2.58
CA ASP A 135 22.23 20.66 -1.97
C ASP A 135 22.66 19.67 -3.05
N PRO A 136 23.95 19.62 -3.42
CA PRO A 136 24.44 18.73 -4.46
C PRO A 136 24.20 17.25 -4.13
N HIS A 137 24.18 16.86 -2.85
CA HIS A 137 23.91 15.49 -2.46
C HIS A 137 22.47 15.09 -2.76
N LEU A 138 21.50 15.97 -2.52
CA LEU A 138 20.09 15.69 -2.84
C LEU A 138 19.88 15.60 -4.35
N ILE A 139 20.58 16.43 -5.13
CA ILE A 139 20.53 16.37 -6.61
C ILE A 139 21.11 15.05 -7.10
N GLY A 140 22.25 14.61 -6.55
CA GLY A 140 22.85 13.32 -6.88
C GLY A 140 21.90 12.16 -6.56
N SER A 141 21.32 12.16 -5.35
CA SER A 141 20.34 11.14 -4.95
C SER A 141 19.09 11.12 -5.85
N LEU A 142 18.63 12.28 -6.30
CA LEU A 142 17.53 12.38 -7.27
C LEU A 142 17.93 11.74 -8.61
N ALA A 143 19.10 12.08 -9.15
CA ALA A 143 19.60 11.50 -10.40
C ALA A 143 19.73 9.98 -10.31
N ASP A 144 20.28 9.46 -9.22
CA ASP A 144 20.42 8.03 -8.97
C ASP A 144 19.05 7.34 -8.87
N SER A 145 18.08 7.97 -8.20
CA SER A 145 16.72 7.44 -8.11
C SER A 145 16.03 7.35 -9.49
N LEU A 146 16.22 8.36 -10.34
CA LEU A 146 15.69 8.37 -11.70
C LEU A 146 16.33 7.26 -12.55
N ASN A 147 17.65 7.12 -12.49
CA ASN A 147 18.37 6.06 -13.20
C ASN A 147 17.92 4.67 -12.73
N LYS A 148 17.77 4.47 -11.42
CA LYS A 148 17.28 3.21 -10.85
C LYS A 148 15.87 2.88 -11.35
N THR A 149 14.94 3.85 -11.32
CA THR A 149 13.57 3.62 -11.81
C THR A 149 13.52 3.35 -13.30
N ALA A 150 14.37 4.00 -14.11
CA ALA A 150 14.49 3.74 -15.54
C ALA A 150 15.00 2.31 -15.82
N ASN A 151 16.07 1.89 -15.13
CA ASN A 151 16.63 0.55 -15.25
C ASN A 151 15.64 -0.54 -14.80
N GLU A 152 14.92 -0.31 -13.70
CA GLU A 152 13.87 -1.23 -13.23
C GLU A 152 12.73 -1.37 -14.26
N ARG A 153 12.30 -0.26 -14.87
CA ARG A 153 11.27 -0.28 -15.91
C ARG A 153 11.76 -1.04 -17.15
N HIS A 154 12.99 -0.78 -17.58
CA HIS A 154 13.61 -1.48 -18.71
C HIS A 154 13.67 -2.99 -18.46
N ALA A 155 14.24 -3.42 -17.33
CA ALA A 155 14.36 -4.84 -17.00
C ALA A 155 13.00 -5.55 -16.92
N ARG A 156 11.96 -4.88 -16.41
CA ARG A 156 10.60 -5.44 -16.38
C ARG A 156 10.01 -5.60 -17.78
N ILE A 157 10.21 -4.61 -18.65
CA ILE A 157 9.74 -4.67 -20.04
C ILE A 157 10.48 -5.77 -20.79
N GLU A 158 11.79 -5.86 -20.64
CA GLU A 158 12.62 -6.90 -21.27
C GLU A 158 12.21 -8.30 -20.81
N LYS A 159 12.02 -8.50 -19.50
CA LYS A 159 11.52 -9.77 -18.95
C LYS A 159 10.13 -10.13 -19.50
N LYS A 160 9.27 -9.13 -19.72
CA LYS A 160 7.94 -9.34 -20.32
C LYS A 160 8.06 -9.76 -21.78
N ILE A 161 8.89 -9.09 -22.56
CA ILE A 161 9.13 -9.44 -23.98
C ILE A 161 9.68 -10.86 -24.08
N ARG A 162 10.70 -11.21 -23.29
CA ARG A 162 11.26 -12.57 -23.27
C ARG A 162 10.22 -13.63 -22.93
N ARG A 163 9.34 -13.37 -21.95
CA ARG A 163 8.24 -14.30 -21.61
C ARG A 163 7.22 -14.44 -22.74
N GLN A 164 6.87 -13.35 -23.41
CA GLN A 164 5.96 -13.37 -24.57
C GLN A 164 6.59 -14.06 -25.78
N MET A 165 7.91 -13.99 -25.94
CA MET A 165 8.63 -14.74 -26.97
C MET A 165 8.54 -16.25 -26.73
N VAL A 166 8.65 -16.70 -25.46
CA VAL A 166 8.63 -18.13 -25.08
C VAL A 166 7.22 -18.71 -25.06
N SER A 167 6.17 -17.91 -24.83
CA SER A 167 4.80 -18.41 -24.95
C SER A 167 4.47 -18.66 -26.42
N ASP A 168 4.36 -19.93 -26.80
CA ASP A 168 3.92 -20.33 -28.14
C ASP A 168 2.45 -19.96 -28.31
N THR A 169 2.20 -18.86 -29.03
CA THR A 169 0.86 -18.54 -29.52
C THR A 169 0.44 -19.66 -30.49
N PRO A 170 -0.74 -20.29 -30.30
CA PRO A 170 -1.19 -21.39 -31.15
C PRO A 170 -1.56 -20.86 -32.53
N GLY A 171 -0.56 -20.76 -33.40
CA GLY A 171 -0.67 -20.19 -34.73
C GLY A 171 0.71 -19.79 -35.21
N GLY A 172 1.28 -20.58 -36.14
CA GLY A 172 2.62 -20.34 -36.67
C GLY A 172 2.77 -18.88 -37.12
N PHE A 173 3.75 -18.19 -36.58
CA PHE A 173 4.05 -16.79 -36.93
C PHE A 173 5.29 -16.73 -37.82
N VAL A 174 5.19 -16.00 -38.94
CA VAL A 174 6.28 -15.84 -39.91
C VAL A 174 7.39 -14.91 -39.39
N ASN A 175 7.03 -13.93 -38.55
CA ASN A 175 7.98 -13.01 -37.93
C ASN A 175 7.49 -12.51 -36.55
N GLU A 176 8.38 -11.88 -35.78
CA GLU A 176 8.06 -11.40 -34.43
C GLU A 176 6.97 -10.30 -34.42
N LYS A 177 6.97 -9.43 -35.43
CA LYS A 177 5.94 -8.38 -35.54
C LYS A 177 4.55 -8.98 -35.77
N ASN A 178 4.47 -10.07 -36.52
CA ASN A 178 3.24 -10.80 -36.80
C ASN A 178 2.75 -11.52 -35.52
N LYS A 179 3.67 -12.07 -34.72
CA LYS A 179 3.35 -12.58 -33.38
C LYS A 179 2.73 -11.49 -32.49
N GLN A 180 3.38 -10.32 -32.39
CA GLN A 180 2.86 -9.19 -31.60
C GLN A 180 1.50 -8.68 -32.11
N PHE A 181 1.26 -8.76 -33.42
CA PHE A 181 -0.01 -8.41 -34.03
C PHE A 181 -1.11 -9.43 -33.67
N ASN A 182 -0.84 -10.73 -33.80
CA ASN A 182 -1.77 -11.79 -33.43
C ASN A 182 -2.14 -11.72 -31.94
N ASP A 183 -1.16 -11.53 -31.06
CA ASP A 183 -1.39 -11.31 -29.62
C ASP A 183 -2.25 -10.06 -29.36
N LYS A 184 -2.19 -9.04 -30.23
CA LYS A 184 -3.05 -7.85 -30.13
C LYS A 184 -4.48 -8.17 -30.56
N ILE A 185 -4.67 -8.96 -31.61
CA ILE A 185 -6.00 -9.40 -32.06
C ILE A 185 -6.66 -10.26 -30.99
N GLU A 186 -5.95 -11.25 -30.44
CA GLU A 186 -6.46 -12.12 -29.37
C GLU A 186 -6.91 -11.33 -28.14
N ARG A 187 -6.13 -10.30 -27.75
CA ARG A 187 -6.53 -9.39 -26.66
C ARG A 187 -7.81 -8.61 -26.96
N GLN A 188 -8.05 -8.25 -28.21
CA GLN A 188 -9.26 -7.52 -28.61
C GLN A 188 -10.47 -8.45 -28.72
N THR A 189 -10.31 -9.68 -29.22
CA THR A 189 -11.39 -10.67 -29.30
C THR A 189 -11.82 -11.09 -27.90
N LYS A 190 -10.89 -11.44 -27.02
CA LYS A 190 -11.20 -11.76 -25.62
C LYS A 190 -11.92 -10.63 -24.90
N LYS A 191 -11.47 -9.39 -25.10
CA LYS A 191 -12.15 -8.21 -24.53
C LYS A 191 -13.57 -8.02 -25.09
N ARG A 192 -13.85 -8.43 -26.32
CA ARG A 192 -15.21 -8.41 -26.88
C ARG A 192 -16.09 -9.55 -26.36
N GLU A 193 -15.51 -10.69 -26.01
CA GLU A 193 -16.25 -11.84 -25.43
C GLU A 193 -16.58 -11.63 -23.94
N GLU A 194 -15.77 -10.85 -23.22
CA GLU A 194 -15.98 -10.50 -21.81
C GLU A 194 -16.94 -9.31 -21.59
N ASN A 195 -17.39 -8.62 -22.64
CA ASN A 195 -18.39 -7.53 -22.59
C ASN A 195 -19.70 -7.97 -23.23
#